data_AF-A0A8E2R185-F1
#
_entry.id   AF-A0A8E2R185-F1
#
_cell.length_a   1.000
_cell.length_b   1.000
_cell.length_c   1.000
_cell.angle_alpha   90.00
_cell.angle_beta   90.00
_cell.angle_gamma   90.00
#
_symmetry.space_group_name_H-M   'P 1'
#
loop_
_entity.id
_entity.type
_entity.pdbx_description
1 polymer ?
#
loop_
_entity_poly.entity_id
_entity_poly.type
_entity_poly.pdbx_seq_one_letter_code
_entity_poly.pdbx_strand_id
1 'polypeptide(L)'
;MTHPSTQATATATLSALTPRVVLSFVGTLVIAFMAANLVPVLIAGMVTHLDIDISTAGLLATCMSLASVFAMLITNGFVARGNRAAISRVGLVLLAGGYFLAAALMNVAGVATGLIVGGLGIGIVLACGTAAQSSTVNPDRTVTTVMIINRIGATSLLAIAPLFQGDLRAVLITIGCLGVLGLVVAGALPSLGMKEPATKTGPTRLQSITTLGIVLAVATGLWSVTEDMVYSMTSVLADRAGIAPNVAGWLLSGKVFGGLIGALLAPVALKRLGRSTSLLIIVVVSTAAKFAMITSTDPLVYGLAISIWGVMYGAVLVLLLGLAAVMDVTGRTGVVVMGVYLTGIALGPLLGGQLIGAVTPLIYAVIVTVPSITFGLVLFKIARASRKFEDGNTTAIPVSTGAEPARR
;
A
#
# COMPACT_ATOMS: atom_id res chain seq x y z
N MET A 1 -61.25 6.66 -2.50
CA MET A 1 -60.44 6.29 -3.68
C MET A 1 -58.97 6.49 -3.31
N THR A 2 -58.33 5.43 -2.82
CA THR A 2 -56.94 5.44 -2.34
C THR A 2 -56.04 4.94 -3.47
N HIS A 3 -55.21 5.81 -4.04
CA HIS A 3 -54.13 5.42 -4.94
C HIS A 3 -53.05 4.68 -4.14
N PRO A 4 -52.68 3.44 -4.48
CA PRO A 4 -51.49 2.82 -3.92
C PRO A 4 -50.26 3.40 -4.65
N SER A 5 -49.47 4.17 -3.92
CA SER A 5 -48.13 4.60 -4.33
C SER A 5 -47.21 3.38 -4.35
N THR A 6 -46.93 2.86 -5.55
CA THR A 6 -45.86 1.89 -5.80
C THR A 6 -44.51 2.56 -5.59
N GLN A 7 -43.98 2.48 -4.36
CA GLN A 7 -42.55 2.68 -4.11
C GLN A 7 -41.79 1.53 -4.78
N ALA A 8 -41.30 1.77 -6.00
CA ALA A 8 -40.30 0.93 -6.61
C ALA A 8 -39.00 1.07 -5.79
N THR A 9 -38.76 0.10 -4.90
CA THR A 9 -37.47 -0.10 -4.26
C THR A 9 -36.44 -0.37 -5.35
N ALA A 10 -35.69 0.66 -5.73
CA ALA A 10 -34.56 0.52 -6.63
C ALA A 10 -33.49 -0.34 -5.94
N THR A 11 -33.50 -1.63 -6.23
CA THR A 11 -32.49 -2.59 -5.76
C THR A 11 -31.15 -2.16 -6.35
N ALA A 12 -30.26 -1.65 -5.50
CA ALA A 12 -28.88 -1.37 -5.88
C ALA A 12 -28.21 -2.68 -6.33
N THR A 13 -28.06 -2.88 -7.64
CA THR A 13 -27.45 -4.08 -8.19
C THR A 13 -25.92 -4.01 -8.06
N LEU A 14 -25.37 -4.81 -7.15
CA LEU A 14 -23.92 -5.00 -7.02
C LEU A 14 -23.35 -5.58 -8.31
N SER A 15 -22.17 -5.12 -8.74
CA SER A 15 -21.55 -5.59 -9.98
C SER A 15 -20.75 -6.89 -9.76
N ALA A 16 -20.96 -7.89 -10.63
CA ALA A 16 -20.14 -9.10 -10.66
C ALA A 16 -18.73 -8.82 -11.22
N LEU A 17 -17.75 -9.63 -10.81
CA LEU A 17 -16.37 -9.60 -11.33
C LEU A 17 -16.31 -10.14 -12.76
N THR A 18 -16.74 -9.34 -13.72
CA THR A 18 -16.54 -9.63 -15.15
C THR A 18 -15.12 -9.23 -15.56
N PRO A 19 -14.58 -9.78 -16.68
CA PRO A 19 -13.27 -9.38 -17.20
C PRO A 19 -13.13 -7.86 -17.41
N ARG A 20 -14.22 -7.18 -17.82
CA ARG A 20 -14.24 -5.72 -17.99
C ARG A 20 -14.10 -4.94 -16.68
N VAL A 21 -14.71 -5.46 -15.60
CA VAL A 21 -14.60 -4.85 -14.25
C VAL A 21 -13.20 -5.07 -13.68
N VAL A 22 -12.64 -6.27 -13.83
CA VAL A 22 -11.24 -6.56 -13.47
C VAL A 22 -10.30 -5.63 -14.21
N LEU A 23 -10.49 -5.50 -15.53
CA LEU A 23 -9.71 -4.63 -16.38
C LEU A 23 -9.81 -3.16 -15.94
N SER A 24 -10.99 -2.70 -15.53
CA SER A 24 -11.15 -1.34 -14.97
C SER A 24 -10.41 -1.15 -13.64
N PHE A 25 -10.32 -2.18 -12.79
CA PHE A 25 -9.47 -2.13 -11.58
C PHE A 25 -7.98 -2.14 -11.90
N VAL A 26 -7.57 -2.83 -12.97
CA VAL A 26 -6.19 -2.76 -13.47
C VAL A 26 -5.87 -1.34 -13.94
N GLY A 27 -6.75 -0.77 -14.77
CA GLY A 27 -6.63 0.61 -15.28
C GLY A 27 -6.64 1.70 -14.21
N THR A 28 -6.99 1.35 -12.96
CA THR A 28 -7.10 2.31 -11.85
C THR A 28 -6.17 1.94 -10.71
N LEU A 29 -6.57 1.03 -9.84
CA LEU A 29 -5.83 0.68 -8.62
C LEU A 29 -4.43 0.14 -8.91
N VAL A 30 -4.29 -0.78 -9.85
CA VAL A 30 -2.98 -1.37 -10.17
C VAL A 30 -2.03 -0.30 -10.68
N ILE A 31 -2.46 0.47 -11.68
CA ILE A 31 -1.64 1.53 -12.28
C ILE A 31 -1.28 2.62 -11.26
N ALA A 32 -2.21 3.04 -10.41
CA ALA A 32 -1.96 4.07 -9.39
C ALA A 32 -0.84 3.66 -8.41
N PHE A 33 -0.74 2.38 -8.06
CA PHE A 33 0.33 1.89 -7.18
C PHE A 33 1.69 1.72 -7.87
N MET A 34 1.77 1.74 -9.20
CA MET A 34 3.04 1.51 -9.92
C MET A 34 4.09 2.58 -9.61
N ALA A 35 3.68 3.84 -9.53
CA ALA A 35 4.56 4.95 -9.18
C ALA A 35 5.22 4.77 -7.79
N ALA A 36 4.44 4.33 -6.79
CA ALA A 36 4.95 4.09 -5.45
C ALA A 36 6.00 2.97 -5.41
N ASN A 37 5.88 1.95 -6.27
CA ASN A 37 6.86 0.87 -6.36
C ASN A 37 8.17 1.31 -7.06
N LEU A 38 8.16 2.44 -7.77
CA LEU A 38 9.33 2.97 -8.47
C LEU A 38 10.05 4.07 -7.68
N VAL A 39 9.64 4.37 -6.44
CA VAL A 39 10.29 5.40 -5.61
C VAL A 39 11.83 5.24 -5.54
N PRO A 40 12.40 4.04 -5.31
CA PRO A 40 13.86 3.92 -5.24
C PRO A 40 14.55 4.23 -6.58
N VAL A 41 13.89 3.91 -7.70
CA VAL A 41 14.37 4.19 -9.06
C VAL A 41 14.24 5.68 -9.38
N LEU A 42 13.14 6.32 -8.97
CA LEU A 42 12.93 7.76 -9.10
C LEU A 42 13.98 8.55 -8.30
N ILE A 43 14.26 8.16 -7.05
CA ILE A 43 15.27 8.82 -6.21
C ILE A 43 16.66 8.72 -6.87
N ALA A 44 17.07 7.51 -7.29
CA ALA A 44 18.33 7.33 -7.98
C ALA A 44 18.41 8.17 -9.26
N GLY A 45 17.34 8.17 -10.08
CA GLY A 45 17.29 8.97 -11.30
C GLY A 45 17.36 10.48 -11.04
N MET A 46 16.69 10.98 -9.99
CA MET A 46 16.73 12.41 -9.62
C MET A 46 18.13 12.83 -9.17
N VAL A 47 18.81 12.02 -8.36
CA VAL A 47 20.18 12.31 -7.92
C VAL A 47 21.13 12.37 -9.12
N THR A 48 21.04 11.40 -10.03
CA THR A 48 21.94 11.31 -11.18
C THR A 48 21.68 12.38 -12.25
N HIS A 49 20.42 12.71 -12.54
CA HIS A 49 20.06 13.55 -13.70
C HIS A 49 19.69 14.99 -13.36
N LEU A 50 19.33 15.29 -12.11
CA LEU A 50 19.00 16.66 -11.69
C LEU A 50 20.11 17.30 -10.84
N ASP A 51 21.19 16.56 -10.56
CA ASP A 51 22.31 16.98 -9.72
C ASP A 51 21.87 17.51 -8.34
N ILE A 52 20.87 16.84 -7.77
CA ILE A 52 20.37 17.12 -6.41
C ILE A 52 20.85 16.04 -5.44
N ASP A 53 20.92 16.41 -4.17
CA ASP A 53 21.28 15.47 -3.13
C ASP A 53 20.14 14.45 -2.84
N ILE A 54 20.51 13.33 -2.22
CA ILE A 54 19.59 12.25 -1.86
C ILE A 54 18.48 12.76 -0.93
N SER A 55 18.80 13.73 -0.09
CA SER A 55 17.89 14.38 0.84
C SER A 55 16.74 15.11 0.12
N THR A 56 17.07 15.94 -0.88
CA THR A 56 16.08 16.64 -1.70
C THR A 56 15.27 15.67 -2.55
N ALA A 57 15.91 14.65 -3.14
CA ALA A 57 15.21 13.60 -3.89
C ALA A 57 14.19 12.84 -3.00
N GLY A 58 14.57 12.52 -1.77
CA GLY A 58 13.68 11.92 -0.77
C GLY A 58 12.50 12.83 -0.40
N LEU A 59 12.75 14.12 -0.21
CA LEU A 59 11.68 15.11 0.03
C LEU A 59 10.66 15.16 -1.13
N LEU A 60 11.12 15.18 -2.38
CA LEU A 60 10.23 15.18 -3.55
C LEU A 60 9.37 13.91 -3.62
N ALA A 61 9.94 12.74 -3.33
CA ALA A 61 9.19 11.48 -3.26
C ALA A 61 8.15 11.51 -2.13
N THR A 62 8.48 12.09 -0.96
CA THR A 62 7.51 12.29 0.13
C THR A 62 6.40 13.26 -0.26
N CYS A 63 6.71 14.38 -0.93
CA CYS A 63 5.70 15.32 -1.42
C CYS A 63 4.70 14.66 -2.38
N MET A 64 5.18 13.81 -3.30
CA MET A 64 4.33 13.00 -4.19
C MET A 64 3.36 12.09 -3.41
N SER A 65 3.88 11.36 -2.41
CA SER A 65 3.08 10.46 -1.58
C SER A 65 2.05 11.22 -0.73
N LEU A 66 2.44 12.33 -0.10
CA LEU A 66 1.53 13.17 0.66
C LEU A 66 0.45 13.80 -0.22
N ALA A 67 0.80 14.28 -1.42
CA ALA A 67 -0.17 14.78 -2.38
C ALA A 67 -1.22 13.71 -2.73
N SER A 68 -0.79 12.45 -2.89
CA SER A 68 -1.70 11.31 -3.10
C SER A 68 -2.65 11.11 -1.92
N VAL A 69 -2.15 11.17 -0.69
CA VAL A 69 -2.98 11.06 0.52
C VAL A 69 -3.99 12.20 0.61
N PHE A 70 -3.56 13.45 0.43
CA PHE A 70 -4.44 14.62 0.45
C PHE A 70 -5.55 14.51 -0.59
N ALA A 71 -5.20 14.18 -1.83
CA ALA A 71 -6.16 14.02 -2.91
C ALA A 71 -7.16 12.90 -2.63
N MET A 72 -6.69 11.76 -2.12
CA MET A 72 -7.57 10.63 -1.75
C MET A 72 -8.59 11.04 -0.67
N LEU A 73 -8.15 11.75 0.38
CA LEU A 73 -9.02 12.21 1.46
C LEU A 73 -10.10 13.19 0.99
N ILE A 74 -9.72 14.19 0.18
CA ILE A 74 -10.66 15.16 -0.40
C ILE A 74 -11.67 14.43 -1.30
N THR A 75 -11.18 13.53 -2.15
CA THR A 75 -11.98 12.84 -3.16
C THR A 75 -13.00 11.88 -2.55
N ASN A 76 -12.66 11.24 -1.42
CA ASN A 76 -13.57 10.36 -0.67
C ASN A 76 -14.90 11.04 -0.29
N GLY A 77 -14.89 12.36 -0.04
CA GLY A 77 -16.12 13.10 0.29
C GLY A 77 -17.15 13.18 -0.85
N PHE A 78 -16.71 13.04 -2.10
CA PHE A 78 -17.55 13.24 -3.29
C PHE A 78 -17.73 11.95 -4.12
N VAL A 79 -16.80 10.99 -4.02
CA VAL A 79 -16.83 9.71 -4.76
C VAL A 79 -18.07 8.88 -4.48
N ALA A 80 -18.65 8.99 -3.27
CA ALA A 80 -19.89 8.30 -2.93
C ALA A 80 -21.09 8.78 -3.76
N ARG A 81 -21.06 10.02 -4.25
CA ARG A 81 -22.18 10.68 -4.96
C ARG A 81 -21.92 10.88 -6.46
N GLY A 82 -20.66 10.79 -6.87
CA GLY A 82 -20.23 11.08 -8.24
C GLY A 82 -20.09 9.85 -9.12
N ASN A 83 -19.97 10.09 -10.43
CA ASN A 83 -19.57 9.06 -11.38
C ASN A 83 -18.09 8.70 -11.17
N ARG A 84 -17.85 7.55 -10.53
CA ARG A 84 -16.50 7.07 -10.18
C ARG A 84 -15.58 6.92 -11.38
N ALA A 85 -16.11 6.49 -12.53
CA ALA A 85 -15.33 6.38 -13.75
C ALA A 85 -14.90 7.75 -14.27
N ALA A 86 -15.79 8.75 -14.24
CA ALA A 86 -15.47 10.12 -14.66
C ALA A 86 -14.43 10.77 -13.74
N ILE A 87 -14.60 10.66 -12.42
CA ILE A 87 -13.66 11.20 -11.43
C ILE A 87 -12.29 10.50 -11.56
N SER A 88 -12.28 9.17 -11.72
CA SER A 88 -11.05 8.40 -11.92
C SER A 88 -10.30 8.83 -13.20
N ARG A 89 -11.01 9.14 -14.29
CA ARG A 89 -10.40 9.68 -15.51
C ARG A 89 -9.71 11.02 -15.27
N VAL A 90 -10.27 11.91 -14.46
CA VAL A 90 -9.59 13.17 -14.08
C VAL A 90 -8.29 12.85 -13.34
N GLY A 91 -8.32 11.92 -12.38
CA GLY A 91 -7.13 11.48 -11.66
C GLY A 91 -6.07 10.89 -12.58
N LEU A 92 -6.46 10.06 -13.55
CA LEU A 92 -5.55 9.47 -14.54
C LEU A 92 -4.96 10.50 -15.52
N VAL A 93 -5.73 11.54 -15.90
CA VAL A 93 -5.21 12.67 -16.69
C VAL A 93 -4.18 13.45 -15.89
N LEU A 94 -4.44 13.74 -14.61
CA LEU A 94 -3.46 14.41 -13.74
C LEU A 94 -2.21 13.55 -13.53
N LEU A 95 -2.38 12.24 -13.36
CA LEU A 95 -1.26 11.29 -13.29
C LEU A 95 -0.42 11.38 -14.56
N ALA A 96 -1.00 11.13 -15.72
CA ALA A 96 -0.28 11.15 -17.00
C ALA A 96 0.36 12.51 -17.27
N GLY A 97 -0.41 13.59 -17.13
CA GLY A 97 0.04 14.97 -17.36
C GLY A 97 1.15 15.39 -16.42
N GLY A 98 1.08 15.04 -15.13
CA GLY A 98 2.13 15.34 -14.15
C GLY A 98 3.45 14.66 -14.51
N TYR A 99 3.43 13.36 -14.79
CA TYR A 99 4.65 12.63 -15.15
C TYR A 99 5.21 13.04 -16.53
N PHE A 100 4.37 13.34 -17.52
CA PHE A 100 4.85 13.89 -18.79
C PHE A 100 5.40 15.31 -18.66
N LEU A 101 4.83 16.15 -17.79
CA LEU A 101 5.36 17.47 -17.49
C LEU A 101 6.75 17.37 -16.84
N ALA A 102 6.91 16.50 -15.85
CA ALA A 102 8.21 16.20 -15.24
C ALA A 102 9.22 15.73 -16.30
N ALA A 103 8.80 14.78 -17.14
CA ALA A 103 9.62 14.25 -18.22
C ALA A 103 9.94 15.28 -19.31
N ALA A 104 9.11 16.29 -19.55
CA ALA A 104 9.34 17.31 -20.55
C ALA A 104 10.36 18.36 -20.05
N LEU A 105 10.16 18.85 -18.82
CA LEU A 105 10.93 19.95 -18.26
C LEU A 105 12.32 19.54 -17.76
N MET A 106 12.44 18.34 -17.16
CA MET A 106 13.71 17.77 -16.67
C MET A 106 14.62 18.75 -15.91
N ASN A 107 14.00 19.59 -15.10
CA ASN A 107 14.65 20.44 -14.11
C ASN A 107 13.94 20.25 -12.76
N VAL A 108 14.59 20.66 -11.67
CA VAL A 108 14.09 20.41 -10.30
C VAL A 108 12.66 20.88 -10.11
N ALA A 109 12.34 22.11 -10.52
CA ALA A 109 10.99 22.67 -10.37
C ALA A 109 9.95 21.93 -11.22
N GLY A 110 10.29 21.58 -12.46
CA GLY A 110 9.42 20.84 -13.36
C GLY A 110 9.14 19.42 -12.88
N VAL A 111 10.17 18.70 -12.41
CA VAL A 111 10.03 17.36 -11.84
C VAL A 111 9.23 17.40 -10.55
N ALA A 112 9.52 18.34 -9.64
CA ALA A 112 8.77 18.52 -8.40
C ALA A 112 7.28 18.78 -8.68
N THR A 113 6.98 19.72 -9.58
CA THR A 113 5.60 20.05 -9.98
C THR A 113 4.91 18.82 -10.57
N GLY A 114 5.57 18.12 -11.48
CA GLY A 114 5.02 16.94 -12.13
C GLY A 114 4.76 15.78 -11.16
N LEU A 115 5.66 15.54 -10.19
CA LEU A 115 5.48 14.54 -9.13
C LEU A 115 4.30 14.88 -8.21
N ILE A 116 4.14 16.14 -7.82
CA ILE A 116 3.01 16.58 -6.97
C ILE A 116 1.69 16.42 -7.73
N VAL A 117 1.62 16.92 -8.97
CA VAL A 117 0.42 16.78 -9.83
C VAL A 117 0.11 15.30 -10.10
N GLY A 118 1.13 14.51 -10.38
CA GLY A 118 1.00 13.07 -10.58
C GLY A 118 0.51 12.35 -9.33
N GLY A 119 1.03 12.72 -8.16
CA GLY A 119 0.58 12.25 -6.84
C GLY A 119 -0.88 12.58 -6.56
N LEU A 120 -1.32 13.82 -6.81
CA LEU A 120 -2.74 14.19 -6.70
C LEU A 120 -3.61 13.26 -7.58
N GLY A 121 -3.17 13.00 -8.81
CA GLY A 121 -3.82 12.06 -9.73
C GLY A 121 -3.94 10.65 -9.17
N ILE A 122 -2.84 10.10 -8.64
CA ILE A 122 -2.80 8.79 -7.97
C ILE A 122 -3.84 8.73 -6.85
N GLY A 123 -3.89 9.74 -5.98
CA GLY A 123 -4.83 9.80 -4.85
C GLY A 123 -6.30 9.75 -5.27
N ILE A 124 -6.68 10.51 -6.31
CA ILE A 124 -8.03 10.52 -6.87
C ILE A 124 -8.41 9.11 -7.38
N VAL A 125 -7.52 8.48 -8.14
CA VAL A 125 -7.75 7.14 -8.72
C VAL A 125 -7.89 6.09 -7.62
N LEU A 126 -7.06 6.15 -6.57
CA LEU A 126 -7.14 5.25 -5.43
C LEU A 126 -8.47 5.40 -4.67
N ALA A 127 -8.95 6.63 -4.45
CA ALA A 127 -10.26 6.87 -3.84
C ALA A 127 -11.41 6.27 -4.66
N CYS A 128 -11.40 6.47 -5.99
CA CYS A 128 -12.43 5.91 -6.87
C CYS A 128 -12.38 4.37 -6.91
N GLY A 129 -11.17 3.82 -7.03
CA GLY A 129 -10.97 2.37 -7.12
C GLY A 129 -11.36 1.65 -5.85
N THR A 130 -10.97 2.15 -4.68
CA THR A 130 -11.34 1.56 -3.38
C THR A 130 -12.85 1.61 -3.13
N ALA A 131 -13.50 2.73 -3.48
CA ALA A 131 -14.96 2.84 -3.42
C ALA A 131 -15.69 1.93 -4.43
N ALA A 132 -15.08 1.66 -5.59
CA ALA A 132 -15.62 0.71 -6.55
C ALA A 132 -15.45 -0.74 -6.09
N GLN A 133 -14.35 -1.09 -5.42
CA GLN A 133 -14.14 -2.42 -4.84
C GLN A 133 -15.20 -2.78 -3.81
N SER A 134 -15.60 -1.84 -2.96
CA SER A 134 -16.65 -2.07 -1.96
C SER A 134 -18.05 -2.21 -2.57
N SER A 135 -18.21 -1.95 -3.87
CA SER A 135 -19.48 -1.99 -4.59
C SER A 135 -19.65 -3.22 -5.48
N THR A 136 -18.77 -4.21 -5.37
CA THR A 136 -18.89 -5.48 -6.08
C THR A 136 -19.69 -6.50 -5.25
N VAL A 137 -20.19 -7.55 -5.91
CA VAL A 137 -20.94 -8.63 -5.25
C VAL A 137 -20.10 -9.35 -4.19
N ASN A 138 -18.78 -9.46 -4.42
CA ASN A 138 -17.84 -10.07 -3.50
C ASN A 138 -16.60 -9.15 -3.36
N PRO A 139 -16.65 -8.17 -2.45
CA PRO A 139 -15.57 -7.22 -2.24
C PRO A 139 -14.26 -7.90 -1.84
N ASP A 140 -14.30 -8.92 -0.98
CA ASP A 140 -13.10 -9.64 -0.51
C ASP A 140 -12.37 -10.34 -1.66
N ARG A 141 -13.12 -11.03 -2.52
CA ARG A 141 -12.56 -11.64 -3.74
C ARG A 141 -11.99 -10.57 -4.67
N THR A 142 -12.68 -9.44 -4.81
CA THR A 142 -12.24 -8.32 -5.66
C THR A 142 -10.90 -7.75 -5.16
N VAL A 143 -10.81 -7.42 -3.88
CA VAL A 143 -9.59 -6.92 -3.24
C VAL A 143 -8.45 -7.90 -3.44
N THR A 144 -8.68 -9.19 -3.17
CA THR A 144 -7.68 -10.25 -3.32
C THR A 144 -7.17 -10.34 -4.76
N THR A 145 -8.08 -10.41 -5.75
CA THR A 145 -7.71 -10.47 -7.18
C THR A 145 -6.92 -9.23 -7.61
N VAL A 146 -7.37 -8.03 -7.23
CA VAL A 146 -6.68 -6.78 -7.57
C VAL A 146 -5.29 -6.72 -6.93
N MET A 147 -5.14 -7.14 -5.67
CA MET A 147 -3.83 -7.16 -5.01
C MET A 147 -2.86 -8.15 -5.65
N ILE A 148 -3.33 -9.34 -6.07
CA ILE A 148 -2.49 -10.31 -6.79
C ILE A 148 -2.02 -9.72 -8.12
N ILE A 149 -2.94 -9.16 -8.92
CA ILE A 149 -2.58 -8.53 -10.20
C ILE A 149 -1.62 -7.36 -9.97
N ASN A 150 -1.87 -6.54 -8.94
CA ASN A 150 -0.98 -5.46 -8.57
C ASN A 150 0.43 -5.95 -8.27
N ARG A 151 0.56 -7.06 -7.52
CA ARG A 151 1.86 -7.59 -7.14
C ARG A 151 2.62 -8.17 -8.33
N ILE A 152 1.92 -8.84 -9.23
CA ILE A 152 2.49 -9.30 -10.50
C ILE A 152 2.93 -8.10 -11.34
N GLY A 153 2.06 -7.10 -11.52
CA GLY A 153 2.36 -5.89 -12.29
C GLY A 153 3.55 -5.11 -11.75
N ALA A 154 3.62 -4.88 -10.43
CA ALA A 154 4.74 -4.20 -9.78
C ALA A 154 6.06 -4.99 -9.94
N THR A 155 6.00 -6.31 -9.80
CA THR A 155 7.15 -7.19 -10.03
C THR A 155 7.64 -7.08 -11.47
N SER A 156 6.72 -7.18 -12.45
CA SER A 156 7.05 -7.07 -13.87
C SER A 156 7.61 -5.69 -14.23
N LEU A 157 7.03 -4.61 -13.71
CA LEU A 157 7.52 -3.25 -13.91
C LEU A 157 8.93 -3.06 -13.36
N LEU A 158 9.21 -3.60 -12.17
CA LEU A 158 10.54 -3.54 -11.58
C LEU A 158 11.54 -4.45 -12.30
N ALA A 159 11.09 -5.58 -12.87
CA ALA A 159 11.93 -6.48 -13.64
C ALA A 159 12.43 -5.82 -14.95
N ILE A 160 11.63 -4.93 -15.53
CA ILE A 160 12.04 -4.14 -16.71
C ILE A 160 12.75 -2.85 -16.32
N ALA A 161 12.79 -2.45 -15.05
CA ALA A 161 13.45 -1.22 -14.61
C ALA A 161 14.93 -1.10 -15.05
N PRO A 162 15.74 -2.19 -15.08
CA PRO A 162 17.08 -2.17 -15.66
C PRO A 162 17.16 -1.67 -17.11
N LEU A 163 16.10 -1.87 -17.91
CA LEU A 163 16.07 -1.44 -19.31
C LEU A 163 16.03 0.08 -19.46
N PHE A 164 15.65 0.81 -18.41
CA PHE A 164 15.72 2.27 -18.41
C PHE A 164 17.16 2.79 -18.33
N GLN A 165 18.15 1.92 -18.04
CA GLN A 165 19.57 2.30 -17.93
C GLN A 165 19.83 3.50 -16.99
N GLY A 166 18.99 3.65 -15.97
CA GLY A 166 19.06 4.77 -15.03
C GLY A 166 18.55 6.12 -15.59
N ASP A 167 17.97 6.16 -16.79
CA ASP A 167 17.37 7.36 -17.35
C ASP A 167 16.08 7.75 -16.61
N LEU A 168 16.14 8.84 -15.86
CA LEU A 168 14.99 9.41 -15.15
C LEU A 168 13.85 9.76 -16.12
N ARG A 169 14.16 10.28 -17.30
CA ARG A 169 13.14 10.68 -18.27
C ARG A 169 12.34 9.47 -18.74
N ALA A 170 13.02 8.36 -19.08
CA ALA A 170 12.38 7.11 -19.47
C ALA A 170 11.44 6.56 -18.36
N VAL A 171 11.86 6.63 -17.10
CA VAL A 171 11.03 6.21 -15.96
C VAL A 171 9.77 7.08 -15.85
N LEU A 172 9.92 8.40 -15.91
CA LEU A 172 8.80 9.35 -15.85
C LEU A 172 7.83 9.15 -17.03
N ILE A 173 8.34 9.01 -18.25
CA ILE A 173 7.53 8.70 -19.45
C ILE A 173 6.78 7.38 -19.25
N THR A 174 7.43 6.35 -18.72
CA THR A 174 6.79 5.05 -18.48
C THR A 174 5.61 5.17 -17.53
N ILE A 175 5.76 5.88 -16.41
CA ILE A 175 4.66 6.11 -15.46
C ILE A 175 3.54 6.95 -16.12
N GLY A 176 3.90 7.97 -16.91
CA GLY A 176 2.93 8.75 -17.69
C GLY A 176 2.13 7.90 -18.68
N CYS A 177 2.82 7.03 -19.43
CA CYS A 177 2.21 6.06 -20.36
C CYS A 177 1.31 5.06 -19.65
N LEU A 178 1.66 4.59 -18.44
CA LEU A 178 0.77 3.78 -17.62
C LEU A 178 -0.50 4.57 -17.24
N GLY A 179 -0.40 5.86 -16.94
CA GLY A 179 -1.56 6.74 -16.75
C GLY A 179 -2.48 6.79 -17.97
N VAL A 180 -1.91 6.94 -19.18
CA VAL A 180 -2.67 6.94 -20.44
C VAL A 180 -3.32 5.57 -20.70
N LEU A 181 -2.58 4.48 -20.47
CA LEU A 181 -3.14 3.13 -20.54
C LEU A 181 -4.32 2.99 -19.58
N GLY A 182 -4.19 3.51 -18.36
CA GLY A 182 -5.28 3.57 -17.39
C GLY A 182 -6.51 4.29 -17.93
N LEU A 183 -6.34 5.42 -18.63
CA LEU A 183 -7.47 6.16 -19.23
C LEU A 183 -8.26 5.33 -20.24
N VAL A 184 -7.56 4.59 -21.09
CA VAL A 184 -8.17 3.71 -22.10
C VAL A 184 -8.95 2.57 -21.43
N VAL A 185 -8.42 2.08 -20.32
CA VAL A 185 -8.83 0.81 -19.72
C VAL A 185 -9.84 1.00 -18.56
N ALA A 186 -9.87 2.15 -17.89
CA ALA A 186 -10.70 2.45 -16.70
C ALA A 186 -12.20 2.69 -16.98
N GLY A 187 -12.71 2.31 -18.15
CA GLY A 187 -14.01 2.75 -18.67
C GLY A 187 -15.26 2.26 -17.92
N ALA A 188 -15.16 1.27 -17.03
CA ALA A 188 -16.32 0.62 -16.42
C ALA A 188 -16.14 0.34 -14.92
N LEU A 189 -15.70 1.34 -14.15
CA LEU A 189 -15.72 1.23 -12.69
C LEU A 189 -17.18 1.05 -12.21
N PRO A 190 -17.48 0.00 -11.41
CA PRO A 190 -18.79 -0.18 -10.81
C PRO A 190 -19.23 1.08 -10.05
N SER A 191 -20.39 1.62 -10.38
CA SER A 191 -21.06 2.68 -9.65
C SER A 191 -22.38 2.14 -9.10
N LEU A 192 -22.59 2.20 -7.78
CA LEU A 192 -23.92 1.99 -7.23
C LEU A 192 -24.76 3.22 -7.59
N GLY A 193 -25.78 3.04 -8.41
CA GLY A 193 -26.79 4.06 -8.68
C GLY A 193 -27.71 4.25 -7.48
N MET A 194 -27.17 4.69 -6.34
CA MET A 194 -28.00 5.12 -5.21
C MET A 194 -28.37 6.59 -5.42
N LYS A 195 -29.62 6.84 -5.82
CA LYS A 195 -30.23 8.18 -5.86
C LYS A 195 -30.73 8.65 -4.50
N GLU A 196 -30.54 7.88 -3.43
CA GLU A 196 -30.82 8.30 -2.07
C GLU A 196 -29.55 8.29 -1.23
N PRO A 197 -29.41 9.25 -0.31
CA PRO A 197 -28.25 9.32 0.54
C PRO A 197 -28.17 7.99 1.30
N ALA A 198 -27.10 7.24 1.09
CA ALA A 198 -26.62 6.36 2.14
C ALA A 198 -26.63 7.22 3.39
N THR A 199 -27.54 6.87 4.31
CA THR A 199 -27.77 7.56 5.57
C THR A 199 -26.39 7.91 6.08
N LYS A 200 -26.13 9.21 6.31
CA LYS A 200 -24.89 9.67 6.90
C LYS A 200 -24.57 8.72 8.05
N THR A 201 -23.67 7.77 7.87
CA THR A 201 -22.79 7.41 8.95
C THR A 201 -22.09 8.74 9.17
N GLY A 202 -22.52 9.43 10.23
CA GLY A 202 -22.20 10.83 10.47
C GLY A 202 -20.70 11.07 10.49
N PRO A 203 -20.24 12.28 10.86
CA PRO A 203 -18.92 12.36 11.44
C PRO A 203 -18.89 11.32 12.56
N THR A 204 -18.15 10.22 12.35
CA THR A 204 -17.87 9.27 13.40
C THR A 204 -17.01 10.04 14.37
N ARG A 205 -17.68 10.72 15.30
CA ARG A 205 -17.12 11.05 16.60
C ARG A 205 -16.35 9.79 16.99
N LEU A 206 -15.04 9.90 17.16
CA LEU A 206 -14.14 8.82 17.58
C LEU A 206 -14.72 8.24 18.88
N GLN A 207 -15.70 7.35 18.77
CA GLN A 207 -16.23 6.59 19.88
C GLN A 207 -15.24 5.46 20.12
N SER A 208 -14.75 5.41 21.35
CA SER A 208 -13.51 4.79 21.84
C SER A 208 -12.98 3.64 20.97
N ILE A 209 -11.97 3.94 20.14
CA ILE A 209 -10.99 2.92 19.71
C ILE A 209 -10.38 2.35 20.99
N THR A 210 -10.20 1.04 21.05
CA THR A 210 -9.56 0.43 22.23
C THR A 210 -8.13 0.92 22.35
N THR A 211 -7.62 1.05 23.58
CA THR A 211 -6.22 1.42 23.82
C THR A 211 -5.26 0.50 23.05
N LEU A 212 -5.58 -0.81 22.96
CA LEU A 212 -4.79 -1.77 22.19
C LEU A 212 -4.79 -1.46 20.69
N GLY A 213 -5.91 -1.02 20.11
CA GLY A 213 -5.99 -0.60 18.71
C GLY A 213 -5.13 0.63 18.43
N ILE A 214 -5.09 1.59 19.35
CA ILE A 214 -4.21 2.77 19.25
C ILE A 214 -2.75 2.36 19.36
N VAL A 215 -2.38 1.52 20.33
CA VAL A 215 -1.01 1.00 20.48
C VAL A 215 -0.55 0.26 19.23
N LEU A 216 -1.43 -0.58 18.65
CA LEU A 216 -1.14 -1.27 17.40
C LEU A 216 -0.90 -0.27 16.26
N ALA A 217 -1.78 0.73 16.10
CA ALA A 217 -1.64 1.72 15.03
C ALA A 217 -0.34 2.53 15.15
N VAL A 218 0.01 3.02 16.35
CA VAL A 218 1.25 3.76 16.59
C VAL A 218 2.48 2.88 16.30
N ALA A 219 2.49 1.64 16.79
CA ALA A 219 3.58 0.71 16.54
C ALA A 219 3.73 0.39 15.04
N THR A 220 2.62 0.18 14.34
CA THR A 220 2.60 0.00 12.88
C THR A 220 3.10 1.24 12.15
N GLY A 221 2.72 2.44 12.59
CA GLY A 221 3.20 3.70 12.01
C GLY A 221 4.70 3.83 12.08
N LEU A 222 5.27 3.71 13.29
CA LEU A 222 6.71 3.78 13.50
C LEU A 222 7.46 2.71 12.70
N TRP A 223 6.94 1.49 12.63
CA TRP A 223 7.49 0.44 11.78
C TRP A 223 7.41 0.78 10.30
N SER A 224 6.27 1.27 9.81
CA SER A 224 6.09 1.60 8.39
C SER A 224 6.99 2.73 7.92
N VAL A 225 7.26 3.72 8.78
CA VAL A 225 8.27 4.75 8.52
C VAL A 225 9.62 4.10 8.27
N THR A 226 10.08 3.24 9.17
CA THR A 226 11.41 2.63 9.03
C THR A 226 11.50 1.60 7.90
N GLU A 227 10.40 0.91 7.58
CA GLU A 227 10.32 0.06 6.38
C GLU A 227 10.53 0.88 5.11
N ASP A 228 9.83 2.01 4.99
CA ASP A 228 9.88 2.81 3.77
C ASP A 228 11.14 3.68 3.68
N MET A 229 11.71 4.10 4.81
CA MET A 229 13.07 4.66 4.88
C MET A 229 14.10 3.74 4.24
N VAL A 230 14.05 2.44 4.52
CA VAL A 230 14.99 1.49 3.91
C VAL A 230 14.61 1.20 2.46
N TYR A 231 13.32 1.07 2.17
CA TYR A 231 12.84 0.74 0.83
C TYR A 231 13.22 1.81 -0.19
N SER A 232 12.89 3.07 0.10
CA SER A 232 13.22 4.22 -0.74
C SER A 232 14.74 4.35 -1.00
N MET A 233 15.56 3.91 -0.04
CA MET A 233 17.02 3.97 -0.10
C MET A 233 17.67 2.69 -0.66
N THR A 234 16.90 1.71 -1.15
CA THR A 234 17.50 0.45 -1.63
C THR A 234 18.48 0.66 -2.75
N SER A 235 18.24 1.61 -3.66
CA SER A 235 19.15 1.94 -4.77
C SER A 235 20.48 2.50 -4.27
N VAL A 236 20.44 3.41 -3.30
CA VAL A 236 21.63 3.97 -2.63
C VAL A 236 22.41 2.90 -1.88
N LEU A 237 21.72 2.01 -1.15
CA LEU A 237 22.35 0.91 -0.43
C LEU A 237 22.95 -0.14 -1.38
N ALA A 238 22.33 -0.38 -2.54
CA ALA A 238 22.85 -1.29 -3.57
C ALA A 238 24.16 -0.73 -4.17
N ASP A 239 24.17 0.56 -4.50
CA ASP A 239 25.36 1.24 -5.02
C ASP A 239 26.53 1.19 -4.02
N ARG A 240 26.26 1.45 -2.74
CA ARG A 240 27.25 1.30 -1.67
C ARG A 240 27.79 -0.12 -1.49
N ALA A 241 26.99 -1.14 -1.84
CA ALA A 241 27.42 -2.54 -1.86
C ALA A 241 28.14 -2.92 -3.17
N GLY A 242 28.36 -1.99 -4.10
CA GLY A 242 29.00 -2.25 -5.39
C GLY A 242 28.11 -3.02 -6.38
N ILE A 243 26.78 -2.99 -6.18
CA ILE A 243 25.83 -3.69 -7.05
C ILE A 243 25.49 -2.81 -8.25
N ALA A 244 25.70 -3.35 -9.44
CA ALA A 244 25.37 -2.67 -10.68
C ALA A 244 23.84 -2.36 -10.76
N PRO A 245 23.43 -1.22 -11.36
CA PRO A 245 22.03 -0.78 -11.38
C PRO A 245 21.04 -1.80 -11.97
N ASN A 246 21.49 -2.58 -12.96
CA ASN A 246 20.69 -3.64 -13.55
C ASN A 246 20.39 -4.76 -12.54
N VAL A 247 21.39 -5.19 -11.77
CA VAL A 247 21.23 -6.22 -10.73
C VAL A 247 20.38 -5.68 -9.58
N ALA A 248 20.56 -4.42 -9.20
CA ALA A 248 19.74 -3.77 -8.17
C ALA A 248 18.25 -3.76 -8.54
N GLY A 249 17.91 -3.48 -9.80
CA GLY A 249 16.54 -3.55 -10.31
C GLY A 249 15.94 -4.96 -10.22
N TRP A 250 16.70 -5.99 -10.61
CA TRP A 250 16.28 -7.39 -10.47
C TRP A 250 16.07 -7.81 -9.02
N LEU A 251 16.97 -7.42 -8.11
CA LEU A 251 16.84 -7.70 -6.67
C LEU A 251 15.61 -7.00 -6.08
N LEU A 252 15.34 -5.76 -6.47
CA LEU A 252 14.16 -5.00 -6.04
C LEU A 252 12.87 -5.63 -6.57
N SER A 253 12.86 -6.10 -7.82
CA SER A 253 11.75 -6.90 -8.37
C SER A 253 11.55 -8.20 -7.60
N GLY A 254 12.65 -8.93 -7.33
CA GLY A 254 12.65 -10.16 -6.53
C GLY A 254 12.10 -9.95 -5.11
N LYS A 255 12.41 -8.82 -4.47
CA LYS A 255 11.84 -8.42 -3.18
C LYS A 255 10.32 -8.27 -3.27
N VAL A 256 9.82 -7.56 -4.28
CA VAL A 256 8.37 -7.33 -4.46
C VAL A 256 7.64 -8.65 -4.74
N PHE A 257 8.23 -9.51 -5.56
CA PHE A 257 7.73 -10.87 -5.80
C PHE A 257 7.75 -11.73 -4.53
N GLY A 258 8.84 -11.67 -3.76
CA GLY A 258 8.96 -12.31 -2.46
C GLY A 258 7.81 -11.94 -1.53
N GLY A 259 7.36 -10.69 -1.56
CA GLY A 259 6.19 -10.24 -0.81
C GLY A 259 4.89 -10.97 -1.17
N LEU A 260 4.72 -11.43 -2.42
CA LEU A 260 3.59 -12.29 -2.80
C LEU A 260 3.74 -13.67 -2.15
N ILE A 261 4.93 -14.27 -2.25
CA ILE A 261 5.24 -15.57 -1.64
C ILE A 261 4.98 -15.53 -0.14
N GLY A 262 5.48 -14.49 0.54
CA GLY A 262 5.27 -14.29 1.97
C GLY A 262 3.80 -14.21 2.35
N ALA A 263 3.01 -13.46 1.58
CA ALA A 263 1.57 -13.35 1.80
C ALA A 263 0.84 -14.69 1.64
N LEU A 264 1.24 -15.52 0.67
CA LEU A 264 0.69 -16.86 0.46
C LEU A 264 1.12 -17.87 1.53
N LEU A 265 2.32 -17.71 2.10
CA LEU A 265 2.84 -18.58 3.17
C LEU A 265 2.32 -18.20 4.56
N ALA A 266 1.88 -16.95 4.76
CA ALA A 266 1.44 -16.46 6.07
C ALA A 266 0.30 -17.28 6.72
N PRO A 267 -0.76 -17.71 5.99
CA PRO A 267 -1.79 -18.59 6.56
C PRO A 267 -1.25 -19.95 7.02
N VAL A 268 -0.25 -20.49 6.31
CA VAL A 268 0.39 -21.76 6.67
C VAL A 268 1.21 -21.60 7.95
N ALA A 269 1.98 -20.52 8.07
CA ALA A 269 2.71 -20.19 9.28
C ALA A 269 1.77 -20.01 10.48
N LEU A 270 0.68 -19.25 10.29
CA LEU A 270 -0.35 -19.06 11.30
C LEU A 270 -0.93 -20.40 11.80
N LYS A 271 -1.31 -21.29 10.88
CA LYS A 271 -1.89 -22.61 11.24
C LYS A 271 -0.89 -23.52 11.96
N ARG A 272 0.40 -23.46 11.61
CA ARG A 272 1.43 -24.36 12.16
C ARG A 272 2.06 -23.88 13.45
N LEU A 273 2.27 -22.58 13.60
CA LEU A 273 3.07 -21.99 14.69
C LEU A 273 2.25 -21.11 15.63
N GLY A 274 1.01 -20.77 15.28
CA GLY A 274 0.23 -19.74 15.96
C GLY A 274 0.67 -18.34 15.55
N ARG A 275 -0.18 -17.33 15.84
CA ARG A 275 0.06 -15.96 15.39
C ARG A 275 1.26 -15.32 16.08
N SER A 276 1.38 -15.44 17.40
CA SER A 276 2.44 -14.79 18.16
C SER A 276 3.83 -15.28 17.74
N THR A 277 4.02 -16.60 17.68
CA THR A 277 5.29 -17.21 17.27
C THR A 277 5.64 -16.86 15.82
N SER A 278 4.66 -16.93 14.91
CA SER A 278 4.88 -16.55 13.51
C SER A 278 5.34 -15.10 13.39
N LEU A 279 4.65 -14.17 14.05
CA LEU A 279 4.99 -12.75 14.02
C LEU A 279 6.38 -12.48 14.60
N LEU A 280 6.73 -13.12 15.72
CA LEU A 280 8.05 -12.98 16.32
C LEU A 280 9.16 -13.43 15.36
N ILE A 281 9.05 -14.63 14.80
CA ILE A 281 10.05 -15.17 13.86
C ILE A 281 10.18 -14.27 12.64
N ILE A 282 9.06 -13.91 12.02
CA ILE A 282 9.05 -13.10 10.80
C ILE A 282 9.68 -11.73 11.05
N VAL A 283 9.32 -11.05 12.15
CA VAL A 283 9.85 -9.72 12.47
C VAL A 283 11.34 -9.80 12.81
N VAL A 284 11.79 -10.80 13.58
CA VAL A 284 13.21 -10.98 13.91
C VAL A 284 14.04 -11.22 12.66
N VAL A 285 13.61 -12.16 11.80
CA VAL A 285 14.31 -12.47 10.54
C VAL A 285 14.33 -11.27 9.61
N SER A 286 13.20 -10.57 9.46
CA SER A 286 13.11 -9.34 8.67
C SER A 286 14.04 -8.25 9.18
N THR A 287 14.11 -8.07 10.50
CA THR A 287 14.92 -7.04 11.14
C THR A 287 16.41 -7.34 11.01
N ALA A 288 16.81 -8.61 11.21
CA ALA A 288 18.19 -9.05 11.02
C ALA A 288 18.64 -8.90 9.56
N ALA A 289 17.77 -9.24 8.60
CA ALA A 289 18.05 -9.04 7.18
C ALA A 289 18.27 -7.55 6.86
N LYS A 290 17.36 -6.67 7.29
CA LYS A 290 17.52 -5.22 7.10
C LYS A 290 18.81 -4.69 7.75
N PHE A 291 19.11 -5.11 8.98
CA PHE A 291 20.35 -4.72 9.67
C PHE A 291 21.57 -5.09 8.84
N ALA A 292 21.67 -6.36 8.43
CA ALA A 292 22.77 -6.86 7.61
C ALA A 292 22.88 -6.11 6.27
N MET A 293 21.74 -5.82 5.62
CA MET A 293 21.69 -5.07 4.35
C MET A 293 22.22 -3.64 4.49
N ILE A 294 22.00 -2.99 5.64
CA ILE A 294 22.43 -1.60 5.89
C ILE A 294 23.91 -1.55 6.28
N THR A 295 24.36 -2.47 7.14
CA THR A 295 25.71 -2.43 7.71
C THR A 295 26.76 -3.07 6.80
N SER A 296 26.38 -4.07 6.01
CA SER A 296 27.28 -4.75 5.09
C SER A 296 27.49 -3.96 3.81
N THR A 297 28.69 -4.08 3.23
CA THR A 297 29.03 -3.61 1.88
C THR A 297 29.20 -4.78 0.89
N ASP A 298 28.93 -6.01 1.33
CA ASP A 298 29.05 -7.20 0.49
C ASP A 298 27.81 -7.36 -0.41
N PRO A 299 27.96 -7.43 -1.75
CA PRO A 299 26.88 -7.68 -2.69
C PRO A 299 26.01 -8.91 -2.35
N LEU A 300 26.63 -10.00 -1.89
CA LEU A 300 25.92 -11.24 -1.55
C LEU A 300 25.03 -11.05 -0.33
N VAL A 301 25.55 -10.38 0.70
CA VAL A 301 24.78 -10.08 1.91
C VAL A 301 23.59 -9.21 1.57
N TYR A 302 23.78 -8.17 0.75
CA TYR A 302 22.68 -7.32 0.29
C TYR A 302 21.62 -8.13 -0.48
N GLY A 303 22.04 -8.94 -1.46
CA GLY A 303 21.13 -9.72 -2.32
C GLY A 303 20.31 -10.75 -1.54
N LEU A 304 20.91 -11.44 -0.58
CA LEU A 304 20.20 -12.36 0.31
C LEU A 304 19.24 -11.61 1.24
N ALA A 305 19.72 -10.53 1.86
CA ALA A 305 18.94 -9.77 2.82
C ALA A 305 17.70 -9.13 2.20
N ILE A 306 17.83 -8.48 1.04
CA ILE A 306 16.69 -7.85 0.36
C ILE A 306 15.63 -8.89 -0.07
N SER A 307 16.07 -10.09 -0.47
CA SER A 307 15.20 -11.20 -0.83
C SER A 307 14.42 -11.74 0.37
N ILE A 308 15.13 -12.02 1.48
CA ILE A 308 14.53 -12.46 2.75
C ILE A 308 13.53 -11.41 3.25
N TRP A 309 13.94 -10.14 3.25
CA TRP A 309 13.09 -9.04 3.69
C TRP A 309 11.83 -8.92 2.84
N GLY A 310 11.90 -9.12 1.51
CA GLY A 310 10.73 -9.17 0.64
C GLY A 310 9.69 -10.19 1.09
N VAL A 311 10.11 -11.44 1.33
CA VAL A 311 9.22 -12.51 1.80
C VAL A 311 8.65 -12.19 3.17
N MET A 312 9.48 -11.78 4.12
CA MET A 312 9.00 -11.48 5.47
C MET A 312 8.00 -10.32 5.49
N TYR A 313 8.26 -9.26 4.74
CA TYR A 313 7.39 -8.08 4.66
C TYR A 313 5.96 -8.44 4.22
N GLY A 314 5.83 -9.27 3.17
CA GLY A 314 4.53 -9.76 2.71
C GLY A 314 3.79 -10.55 3.79
N ALA A 315 4.49 -11.39 4.53
CA ALA A 315 3.92 -12.19 5.59
C ALA A 315 3.48 -11.35 6.81
N VAL A 316 4.29 -10.35 7.20
CA VAL A 316 3.94 -9.41 8.29
C VAL A 316 2.63 -8.70 7.98
N LEU A 317 2.47 -8.16 6.77
CA LEU A 317 1.26 -7.39 6.42
C LEU A 317 -0.02 -8.23 6.53
N VAL A 318 0.01 -9.49 6.07
CA VAL A 318 -1.14 -10.40 6.18
C VAL A 318 -1.49 -10.68 7.64
N LEU A 319 -0.49 -11.00 8.47
CA LEU A 319 -0.71 -11.31 9.88
C LEU A 319 -1.13 -10.08 10.70
N LEU A 320 -0.58 -8.90 10.40
CA LEU A 320 -0.94 -7.62 11.02
C LEU A 320 -2.40 -7.26 10.73
N LEU A 321 -2.80 -7.32 9.46
CA LEU A 321 -4.17 -7.04 9.04
C LEU A 321 -5.16 -8.02 9.67
N GLY A 322 -4.80 -9.31 9.68
CA GLY A 322 -5.59 -10.34 10.35
C GLY A 322 -5.74 -10.10 11.85
N LEU A 323 -4.68 -9.64 12.53
CA LEU A 323 -4.76 -9.30 13.95
C LEU A 323 -5.71 -8.13 14.20
N ALA A 324 -5.58 -7.04 13.42
CA ALA A 324 -6.45 -5.87 13.53
C ALA A 324 -7.92 -6.22 13.31
N ALA A 325 -8.22 -7.13 12.37
CA ALA A 325 -9.57 -7.61 12.10
C ALA A 325 -10.18 -8.40 13.28
N VAL A 326 -9.37 -9.22 13.96
CA VAL A 326 -9.85 -10.00 15.12
C VAL A 326 -10.07 -9.11 16.36
N MET A 327 -9.28 -8.04 16.50
CA MET A 327 -9.42 -7.04 17.58
C MET A 327 -10.72 -6.27 17.50
N ASP A 328 -11.18 -5.95 16.29
CA ASP A 328 -12.38 -5.17 16.07
C ASP A 328 -13.08 -5.59 14.78
N VAL A 329 -14.14 -6.39 14.94
CA VAL A 329 -14.96 -6.90 13.85
C VAL A 329 -15.68 -5.78 13.10
N THR A 330 -15.85 -4.60 13.72
CA THR A 330 -16.44 -3.43 13.04
C THR A 330 -15.47 -2.73 12.07
N GLY A 331 -14.20 -3.16 12.05
CA GLY A 331 -13.18 -2.70 11.11
C GLY A 331 -12.52 -1.37 11.47
N ARG A 332 -12.93 -0.69 12.54
CA ARG A 332 -12.42 0.66 12.90
C ARG A 332 -10.94 0.61 13.23
N THR A 333 -10.52 -0.40 14.00
CA THR A 333 -9.10 -0.62 14.32
C THR A 333 -8.27 -0.85 13.05
N GLY A 334 -8.77 -1.67 12.12
CA GLY A 334 -8.11 -1.90 10.83
C GLY A 334 -7.93 -0.62 10.01
N VAL A 335 -8.95 0.24 9.96
CA VAL A 335 -8.88 1.54 9.25
C VAL A 335 -7.81 2.45 9.86
N VAL A 336 -7.76 2.59 11.18
CA VAL A 336 -6.76 3.46 11.83
C VAL A 336 -5.35 2.90 11.67
N VAL A 337 -5.15 1.59 11.86
CA VAL A 337 -3.86 0.94 11.64
C VAL A 337 -3.36 1.16 10.21
N MET A 338 -4.22 0.96 9.21
CA MET A 338 -3.87 1.18 7.80
C MET A 338 -3.64 2.65 7.46
N GLY A 339 -4.41 3.58 8.01
CA GLY A 339 -4.21 5.01 7.79
C GLY A 339 -2.86 5.51 8.34
N VAL A 340 -2.51 5.07 9.56
CA VAL A 340 -1.23 5.40 10.19
C VAL A 340 -0.07 4.72 9.44
N TYR A 341 -0.24 3.49 8.98
CA TYR A 341 0.71 2.77 8.14
C TYR A 341 1.03 3.53 6.83
N LEU A 342 0.00 3.98 6.10
CA LEU A 342 0.19 4.73 4.84
C LEU A 342 0.87 6.08 5.09
N THR A 343 0.56 6.72 6.21
CA THR A 343 1.23 7.97 6.60
C THR A 343 2.72 7.72 6.86
N GLY A 344 3.07 6.62 7.51
CA GLY A 344 4.46 6.28 7.76
C GLY A 344 5.22 5.97 6.47
N ILE A 345 4.62 5.23 5.52
CA ILE A 345 5.17 5.04 4.18
C ILE A 345 5.50 6.38 3.51
N ALA A 346 4.57 7.34 3.53
CA ALA A 346 4.78 8.62 2.86
C ALA A 346 5.99 9.41 3.42
N LEU A 347 6.30 9.26 4.71
CA LEU A 347 7.40 9.95 5.39
C LEU A 347 8.75 9.20 5.27
N GLY A 348 8.74 7.95 4.84
CA GLY A 348 9.93 7.11 4.71
C GLY A 348 11.04 7.74 3.86
N PRO A 349 10.77 8.19 2.62
CA PRO A 349 11.80 8.70 1.72
C PRO A 349 12.48 9.97 2.26
N LEU A 350 11.72 10.88 2.87
CA LEU A 350 12.26 12.06 3.51
C LEU A 350 13.23 11.69 4.64
N LEU A 351 12.80 10.86 5.60
CA LEU A 351 13.64 10.51 6.75
C LEU A 351 14.83 9.62 6.35
N GLY A 352 14.62 8.72 5.38
CA GLY A 352 15.67 7.88 4.81
C GLY A 352 16.74 8.74 4.13
N GLY A 353 16.32 9.68 3.27
CA GLY A 353 17.21 10.58 2.54
C GLY A 353 17.99 11.55 3.43
N GLN A 354 17.36 12.06 4.50
CA GLN A 354 18.02 12.96 5.46
C GLN A 354 19.06 12.24 6.32
N LEU A 355 18.82 10.97 6.67
CA LEU A 355 19.70 10.21 7.55
C LEU A 355 20.79 9.46 6.79
N ILE A 356 20.53 9.04 5.55
CA ILE A 356 21.50 8.30 4.75
C ILE A 356 22.66 9.22 4.35
N GLY A 357 23.81 9.02 5.00
CA GLY A 357 24.99 9.88 4.85
C GLY A 357 25.19 10.89 5.99
N ALA A 358 24.13 11.27 6.72
CA ALA A 358 24.25 12.11 7.91
C ALA A 358 24.70 11.33 9.15
N VAL A 359 24.37 10.03 9.22
CA VAL A 359 24.77 9.13 10.29
C VAL A 359 25.55 7.93 9.76
N THR A 360 26.30 7.26 10.63
CA THR A 360 26.99 6.03 10.24
C THR A 360 25.98 4.94 9.87
N PRO A 361 26.35 3.98 9.00
CA PRO A 361 25.51 2.84 8.64
C PRO A 361 24.98 2.06 9.84
N LEU A 362 25.81 1.92 10.87
CA LEU A 362 25.42 1.26 12.12
C LEU A 362 24.32 2.06 12.84
N ILE A 363 24.46 3.38 12.96
CA ILE A 363 23.44 4.23 13.58
C ILE A 363 22.15 4.20 12.77
N TYR A 364 22.23 4.27 11.42
CA TYR A 364 21.06 4.14 10.55
C TYR A 364 20.36 2.79 10.75
N ALA A 365 21.11 1.69 10.82
CA ALA A 365 20.57 0.35 11.09
C ALA A 365 19.88 0.29 12.46
N VAL A 366 20.45 0.89 13.50
CA VAL A 366 19.83 0.94 14.84
C VAL A 366 18.53 1.75 14.81
N ILE A 367 18.51 2.92 14.16
CA ILE A 367 17.31 3.77 14.02
C ILE A 367 16.17 3.00 13.33
N VAL A 368 16.50 2.19 12.32
CA VAL A 368 15.52 1.36 11.60
C VAL A 368 15.05 0.15 12.41
N THR A 369 15.99 -0.52 13.09
CA THR A 369 15.73 -1.83 13.71
C THR A 369 15.06 -1.73 15.07
N VAL A 370 15.35 -0.70 15.87
CA VAL A 370 14.72 -0.51 17.19
C VAL A 370 13.19 -0.42 17.09
N PRO A 371 12.59 0.44 16.23
CA PRO A 371 11.14 0.45 16.02
C PRO A 371 10.58 -0.87 15.50
N SER A 372 11.34 -1.61 14.67
CA SER A 372 10.94 -2.93 14.16
C SER A 372 10.86 -3.97 15.28
N ILE A 373 11.82 -3.97 16.21
CA ILE A 373 11.82 -4.84 17.39
C ILE A 373 10.66 -4.46 18.31
N THR A 374 10.46 -3.18 18.59
CA THR A 374 9.34 -2.71 19.40
C THR A 374 8.01 -3.14 18.80
N PHE A 375 7.84 -2.99 17.48
CA PHE A 375 6.68 -3.44 16.75
C PHE A 375 6.46 -4.96 16.88
N GLY A 376 7.50 -5.77 16.69
CA GLY A 376 7.43 -7.22 16.87
C GLY A 376 7.02 -7.62 18.29
N LEU A 377 7.56 -6.96 19.31
CA LEU A 377 7.22 -7.20 20.71
C LEU A 377 5.77 -6.81 21.03
N VAL A 378 5.29 -5.68 20.49
CA VAL A 378 3.90 -5.24 20.63
C VAL A 378 2.97 -6.27 19.99
N LEU A 379 3.25 -6.69 18.76
CA LEU A 379 2.47 -7.71 18.06
C LEU A 379 2.44 -9.04 18.81
N PHE A 380 3.60 -9.50 19.30
CA PHE A 380 3.69 -10.73 20.07
C PHE A 380 2.86 -10.67 21.36
N LYS A 381 2.98 -9.57 22.13
CA LYS A 381 2.22 -9.39 23.37
C LYS A 381 0.72 -9.33 23.10
N ILE A 382 0.29 -8.60 22.08
CA ILE A 382 -1.14 -8.49 21.73
C ILE A 382 -1.67 -9.86 21.27
N ALA A 383 -0.96 -10.55 20.37
CA ALA A 383 -1.38 -11.86 19.87
C ALA A 383 -1.50 -12.89 21.01
N ARG A 384 -0.53 -12.89 21.94
CA ARG A 384 -0.49 -13.84 23.07
C ARG A 384 -1.47 -13.51 24.20
N ALA A 385 -2.00 -12.28 24.25
CA ALA A 385 -2.92 -11.84 25.31
C ALA A 385 -4.27 -12.58 25.29
N SER A 386 -4.65 -13.20 24.17
CA SER A 386 -5.91 -13.96 24.06
C SER A 386 -5.79 -15.09 23.05
N ARG A 387 -6.35 -16.28 23.38
CA ARG A 387 -6.49 -17.38 22.41
C ARG A 387 -7.24 -16.95 21.14
N LYS A 388 -8.20 -16.03 21.26
CA LYS A 388 -8.92 -15.46 20.12
C LYS A 388 -7.94 -14.80 19.12
N PHE A 389 -6.95 -14.07 19.61
CA PHE A 389 -5.94 -13.41 18.77
C PHE A 389 -4.89 -14.40 18.26
N GLU A 390 -4.56 -15.41 19.05
CA GLU A 390 -3.54 -16.41 18.73
C GLU A 390 -3.98 -17.39 17.64
N ASP A 391 -5.21 -17.91 17.76
CA ASP A 391 -5.74 -18.94 16.85
C ASP A 391 -6.32 -18.33 15.56
N GLY A 392 -6.52 -17.00 15.55
CA GLY A 392 -7.15 -16.30 14.43
C GLY A 392 -8.62 -16.66 14.20
N ASN A 393 -9.23 -17.42 15.12
CA ASN A 393 -10.62 -17.84 15.02
C ASN A 393 -11.55 -16.63 15.25
N THR A 394 -12.09 -16.11 14.15
CA THR A 394 -13.36 -15.39 14.19
C THR A 394 -14.45 -16.45 14.34
N THR A 395 -14.66 -16.98 15.55
CA THR A 395 -15.96 -17.56 15.85
C THR A 395 -16.95 -16.41 15.75
N ALA A 396 -17.56 -16.27 14.58
CA ALA A 396 -18.86 -15.63 14.48
C ALA A 396 -19.69 -16.29 15.58
N ILE A 397 -20.17 -15.48 16.51
CA ILE A 397 -21.12 -15.94 17.53
C ILE A 397 -22.18 -16.73 16.76
N PRO A 398 -22.39 -18.01 17.03
CA PRO A 398 -23.49 -18.73 16.39
C PRO A 398 -24.74 -17.93 16.71
N VAL A 399 -25.37 -17.36 15.69
CA VAL A 399 -26.71 -16.80 15.83
C VAL A 399 -27.51 -17.93 16.45
N SER A 400 -27.95 -17.75 17.70
CA SER A 400 -28.82 -18.73 18.35
C SER A 400 -29.98 -18.95 17.40
N THR A 401 -30.04 -20.13 16.78
CA THR A 401 -31.23 -20.59 16.10
C THR A 401 -32.37 -20.44 17.09
N GLY A 402 -33.21 -19.44 16.85
CA GLY A 402 -34.35 -19.13 17.71
C GLY A 402 -35.13 -20.40 17.95
N ALA A 403 -35.45 -20.64 19.21
CA ALA A 403 -36.28 -21.75 19.64
C ALA A 403 -37.54 -21.81 18.76
N GLU A 404 -37.74 -22.96 18.13
CA GLU A 404 -38.97 -23.31 17.43
C GLU A 404 -40.13 -23.28 18.44
N PRO A 405 -41.20 -22.52 18.21
CA PRO A 405 -42.34 -22.53 19.13
C PRO A 405 -43.02 -23.89 19.05
N ALA A 406 -43.13 -24.55 20.20
CA ALA A 406 -43.86 -25.80 20.37
C ALA A 406 -45.28 -25.65 19.81
N ARG A 407 -45.61 -26.44 18.77
CA ARG A 407 -46.99 -26.65 18.35
C ARG A 407 -47.70 -27.47 19.43
N ARG A 408 -48.74 -26.90 20.02
CA ARG A 408 -49.86 -27.64 20.59
C ARG A 408 -51.08 -27.42 19.72
#